data_AF-A0A7K1SZC8-F1
#
_entry.id   AF-A0A7K1SZC8-F1
#
_cell.length_a   1.000
_cell.length_b   1.000
_cell.length_c   1.000
_cell.angle_alpha   90.00
_cell.angle_beta   90.00
_cell.angle_gamma   90.00
#
_symmetry.space_group_name_H-M   'P 1'
#
loop_
_entity.id
_entity.type
_entity.pdbx_description
1 polymer ?
#
loop_
_entity_poly.entity_id
_entity_poly.type
_entity_poly.pdbx_seq_one_letter_code
_entity_poly.pdbx_strand_id
1 'polypeptide(L)' 'MERIVIEVDDATAKKWRAVSPKIKSELEKSFERQIDELSEKMKEANFENLLKIVREEAAKNGLTEEILQQLLNDK' A
#
# COMPACT_ATOMS: atom_id res chain seq x y z
N MET A 1 16.98 17.67 -1.85
CA MET A 1 15.69 17.48 -2.56
C MET A 1 15.94 16.52 -3.70
N GLU A 2 15.16 15.46 -3.76
CA GLU A 2 15.16 14.54 -4.90
C GLU A 2 14.07 14.96 -5.89
N ARG A 3 14.28 14.67 -7.18
CA ARG A 3 13.36 15.07 -8.24
C ARG A 3 12.67 13.84 -8.82
N ILE A 4 11.34 13.84 -8.76
CA ILE A 4 10.49 12.85 -9.43
C ILE A 4 9.98 13.45 -10.74
N VAL A 5 9.98 12.66 -11.80
CA VAL A 5 9.38 13.01 -13.10
C VAL A 5 8.28 12.00 -13.39
N ILE A 6 7.06 12.50 -13.61
CA ILE A 6 5.89 11.69 -13.92
C ILE A 6 5.40 12.06 -15.32
N GLU A 7 5.19 11.04 -16.14
CA GLU A 7 4.54 11.21 -17.44
C GLU A 7 3.03 11.31 -17.23
N VAL A 8 2.43 12.34 -17.82
CA VAL A 8 0.99 12.61 -17.74
C VAL A 8 0.45 12.87 -19.14
N ASP A 9 -0.86 12.79 -19.30
CA ASP A 9 -1.51 13.15 -20.56
C ASP A 9 -1.34 14.65 -20.88
N ASP A 10 -1.46 14.98 -22.17
CA ASP A 10 -1.28 16.35 -22.67
C ASP A 10 -2.26 17.36 -22.05
N ALA A 11 -3.50 16.95 -21.77
CA ALA A 11 -4.50 17.85 -21.17
C ALA A 11 -4.12 18.21 -19.73
N THR A 12 -3.63 17.24 -18.96
CA THR A 12 -3.10 17.44 -17.62
C THR A 12 -1.86 18.32 -17.64
N ALA A 13 -0.92 18.08 -18.57
CA ALA A 13 0.27 18.92 -18.74
C ALA A 13 -0.09 20.38 -19.06
N LYS A 14 -1.08 20.62 -19.93
CA LYS A 14 -1.58 21.96 -20.26
C LYS A 14 -2.19 22.66 -19.04
N LYS A 15 -3.02 21.96 -18.27
CA LYS A 15 -3.60 22.49 -17.01
C LYS A 15 -2.49 22.86 -16.02
N TRP A 16 -1.51 21.98 -15.82
CA TRP A 16 -0.37 22.25 -14.94
C TRP A 16 0.40 23.51 -15.34
N ARG A 17 0.61 23.75 -16.64
CA ARG A 17 1.28 24.98 -17.12
C ARG A 17 0.49 26.25 -16.79
N ALA A 18 -0.84 26.18 -16.78
CA ALA A 18 -1.73 27.33 -16.62
C ALA A 18 -2.08 27.68 -15.15
N VAL A 19 -1.96 26.72 -14.21
CA VAL A 19 -2.31 26.98 -12.81
C VAL A 19 -1.30 27.86 -12.08
N SER A 20 -1.79 28.60 -11.08
CA SER A 20 -0.98 29.52 -10.29
C SER A 20 0.06 28.78 -9.44
N PRO A 21 1.17 29.45 -9.03
CA PRO A 21 2.18 28.85 -8.16
C PRO A 21 1.61 28.33 -6.84
N LYS A 22 0.58 29.00 -6.28
CA LYS A 22 -0.10 28.56 -5.07
C LYS A 22 -0.75 27.19 -5.26
N ILE A 23 -1.48 27.01 -6.36
CA ILE A 23 -2.14 25.74 -6.67
C ILE A 23 -1.10 24.65 -6.92
N LYS A 24 0.02 24.96 -7.60
CA LYS A 24 1.12 24.00 -7.79
C LYS A 24 1.67 23.50 -6.46
N SER A 25 1.95 24.40 -5.52
CA SER A 25 2.46 24.03 -4.20
C SER A 25 1.46 23.21 -3.39
N GLU A 26 0.16 23.50 -3.48
CA GLU A 26 -0.88 22.69 -2.84
C GLU A 26 -0.98 21.28 -3.46
N LEU A 27 -0.86 21.18 -4.78
CA LEU A 27 -0.83 19.89 -5.48
C LEU A 27 0.42 19.07 -5.14
N GLU A 28 1.60 19.69 -5.08
CA GLU A 28 2.85 19.04 -4.67
C GLU A 28 2.73 18.42 -3.27
N LYS A 29 2.19 19.16 -2.29
CA LYS A 29 1.92 18.62 -0.95
C LYS A 29 0.87 17.51 -0.95
N SER A 30 -0.11 17.60 -1.84
CA SER A 30 -1.10 16.54 -2.00
C SER A 30 -0.48 15.26 -2.56
N PHE A 31 0.48 15.36 -3.49
CA PHE A 31 1.21 14.21 -4.01
C PHE A 31 2.00 13.50 -2.92
N GLU A 32 2.72 14.24 -2.05
CA GLU A 32 3.45 13.65 -0.92
C GLU A 32 2.51 12.81 -0.04
N ARG A 33 1.37 13.38 0.38
CA ARG A 33 0.39 12.67 1.20
C ARG A 33 -0.19 11.44 0.48
N GLN A 34 -0.50 11.57 -0.81
CA GLN A 34 -1.06 10.45 -1.58
C GLN A 34 -0.06 9.30 -1.70
N ILE A 35 1.24 9.59 -1.87
CA ILE A 35 2.28 8.57 -1.92
C ILE A 35 2.34 7.82 -0.58
N ASP A 36 2.32 8.52 0.55
CA ASP A 36 2.34 7.90 1.87
C ASP A 36 1.10 7.01 2.10
N GLU A 37 -0.10 7.54 1.85
CA GLU A 37 -1.36 6.82 2.03
C GLU A 37 -1.45 5.56 1.15
N LEU A 38 -1.04 5.66 -0.12
CA LEU A 38 -1.04 4.51 -1.02
C LEU A 38 0.03 3.48 -0.64
N SER A 39 1.20 3.94 -0.18
CA SER A 39 2.28 3.06 0.26
C SER A 39 1.87 2.25 1.48
N GLU A 40 1.24 2.88 2.48
CA GLU A 40 0.74 2.18 3.67
C GLU A 40 -0.38 1.18 3.31
N LYS A 41 -1.34 1.56 2.48
CA LYS A 41 -2.38 0.63 2.00
C LYS A 41 -1.81 -0.58 1.27
N MET A 42 -0.76 -0.38 0.46
CA MET A 42 -0.08 -1.49 -0.21
C MET A 42 0.67 -2.38 0.79
N LYS A 43 1.28 -1.83 1.83
CA LYS A 43 1.89 -2.64 2.91
C LYS A 43 0.86 -3.49 3.63
N GLU A 44 -0.28 -2.91 3.99
CA GLU A 44 -1.39 -3.62 4.63
C GLU A 44 -1.92 -4.75 3.73
N ALA A 45 -2.16 -4.47 2.45
CA ALA A 45 -2.60 -5.48 1.49
C ALA A 45 -1.55 -6.61 1.32
N ASN A 46 -0.27 -6.26 1.29
CA ASN A 46 0.81 -7.25 1.24
C ASN A 46 0.90 -8.07 2.53
N PHE A 47 0.65 -7.47 3.69
CA PHE A 47 0.64 -8.15 4.97
C PHE A 47 -0.53 -9.14 5.07
N GLU A 48 -1.74 -8.74 4.68
CA GLU A 48 -2.90 -9.63 4.60
C GLU A 48 -2.67 -10.81 3.64
N ASN A 49 -2.06 -10.55 2.48
CA ASN A 49 -1.67 -11.61 1.56
C ASN A 49 -0.64 -12.57 2.18
N LEU A 50 0.35 -12.05 2.92
CA LEU A 50 1.34 -12.87 3.60
C LEU A 50 0.69 -13.73 4.70
N LEU A 51 -0.22 -13.18 5.50
CA LEU A 51 -0.98 -13.93 6.50
C LEU A 51 -1.81 -15.03 5.87
N LYS A 52 -2.44 -14.77 4.73
CA LYS A 52 -3.19 -15.78 3.99
C LYS A 52 -2.29 -16.92 3.53
N ILE A 53 -1.14 -16.61 2.92
CA ILE A 53 -0.17 -17.63 2.49
C ILE A 53 0.31 -18.47 3.68
N VAL A 54 0.63 -17.82 4.81
CA VAL A 54 1.06 -18.53 6.01
C VAL A 54 -0.03 -19.46 6.54
N ARG A 55 -1.30 -19.03 6.55
CA ARG A 55 -2.42 -19.89 6.95
C ARG A 55 -2.60 -21.08 6.01
N GLU A 56 -2.53 -20.87 4.71
CA GLU A 56 -2.64 -21.93 3.71
C GLU A 56 -1.50 -22.94 3.82
N GLU A 57 -0.26 -22.46 3.99
CA GLU A 57 0.93 -23.31 4.16
C GLU A 57 0.90 -24.07 5.49
N ALA A 58 0.45 -23.42 6.58
CA ALA A 58 0.26 -24.06 7.87
C ALA A 58 -0.79 -25.18 7.79
N ALA A 59 -1.95 -24.92 7.19
CA ALA A 59 -2.99 -25.92 6.98
C ALA A 59 -2.49 -27.09 6.11
N LYS A 60 -1.75 -26.80 5.03
CA LYS A 60 -1.14 -27.81 4.15
C LYS A 60 -0.12 -28.68 4.90
N ASN A 61 0.64 -28.09 5.81
CA ASN A 61 1.62 -28.79 6.64
C ASN A 61 0.99 -29.44 7.88
N GLY A 62 -0.34 -29.51 7.95
CA GLY A 62 -1.07 -30.24 8.99
C GLY A 62 -1.36 -29.43 10.25
N LEU A 63 -1.10 -28.13 10.29
CA LEU A 63 -1.60 -27.26 11.36
C LEU A 63 -3.05 -26.88 11.06
N THR A 64 -3.98 -27.78 11.36
CA THR A 64 -5.42 -27.51 11.30
C THR A 64 -5.87 -26.73 12.55
N GLU A 65 -7.05 -26.13 12.50
CA GLU A 65 -7.64 -25.43 13.67
C GLU A 65 -7.70 -26.36 14.89
N GLU A 66 -8.02 -27.64 14.70
CA GLU A 66 -8.06 -28.63 15.79
C GLU A 66 -6.68 -28.86 16.41
N ILE A 67 -5.62 -28.96 15.59
CA ILE A 67 -4.24 -29.15 16.05
C ILE A 67 -3.71 -27.88 16.71
N LEU A 68 -4.07 -26.70 16.20
CA LEU A 68 -3.74 -25.43 16.82
C LEU A 68 -4.40 -25.30 18.19
N GLN A 69 -5.68 -25.66 18.32
CA GLN A 69 -6.39 -25.65 19.60
C GLN A 69 -5.81 -26.67 20.58
N GLN A 70 -5.34 -27.83 20.11
CA GLN A 70 -4.62 -28.79 20.96
C GLN A 70 -3.31 -28.18 21.48
N LEU A 71 -2.48 -27.59 20.61
CA LEU A 71 -1.23 -26.95 21.02
C LEU A 71 -1.41 -25.75 21.97
N LEU A 72 -2.50 -24.98 21.80
CA LEU A 72 -2.79 -23.81 22.63
C LEU A 72 -3.41 -24.16 23.98
N ASN A 73 -4.12 -25.29 24.06
CA ASN A 73 -4.80 -25.74 25.28
C ASN A 73 -4.08 -26.88 26.00
N ASP A 74 -3.02 -27.45 25.40
CA ASP A 74 -2.06 -28.31 26.09
C ASP A 74 -1.30 -27.46 27.11
N LYS A 75 -1.82 -27.48 28.35
CA LYS A 75 -1.14 -27.08 29.57
C LYS A 75 -0.63 -28.30 30.31
#